data_AF-A0A803QW89-F1
#
_entry.id   AF-A0A803QW89-F1
#
_cell.length_a   1.000
_cell.length_b   1.000
_cell.length_c   1.000
_cell.angle_alpha   90.00
_cell.angle_beta   90.00
_cell.angle_gamma   90.00
#
_symmetry.space_group_name_H-M   'P 1'
#
loop_
_entity.id
_entity.type
_entity.pdbx_description
1 polymer ?
#
loop_
_entity_poly.entity_id
_entity_poly.type
_entity_poly.pdbx_seq_one_letter_code
_entity_poly.pdbx_strand_id
1 'polypeptide(L)'
;MTHEPNWLLDWYWNDVSGKNVSHLICDYLKGRCKLRMSGDLHHYMRHSFVKSDGLGPVHVQHLLVNGCGGAFLHPTHVFASFNKLYGTPYDCKAAYPSFEDSSRIALGNILKFRKKNWQFDFIGGIIYFLLAFSMFPQCKLGHILQDDSFSGHLGSFFGTVWNAFIYLLERSYVSFVGALMLLIAAITFVPSKVSRKKRVMIGIIHVSAHLSAALVLMLLLELGVETCIRHNLLATSGYHTLYQWYQTVESEHFPDPTGLRARIEQWTFGLYPACIKYLMSAFDVPEVMAVTRSNICKNGMASLSRGGAVIYYASVFLYFWVFSTPIVSLVFGSYLYICINWLHIHFDEAFSSLRIANYKSFTRFHITKDGDLEVYTLAVDKVPKEWKLDPDWDREPKLPQQQSHSRRFPSKWSAAVPLQDPIHTVKIVDHFVIKQTDDSSTTASNGSIAH
;
A
#
# COMPACT_ATOMS: atom_id res chain seq x y z
N MET A 1 17.09 11.24 25.57
CA MET A 1 16.56 10.37 24.50
C MET A 1 15.07 10.17 24.73
N THR A 2 14.26 10.21 23.67
CA THR A 2 12.81 9.91 23.70
C THR A 2 12.53 8.74 22.76
N HIS A 3 11.37 8.10 22.90
CA HIS A 3 10.90 7.09 21.95
C HIS A 3 10.51 7.76 20.62
N GLU A 4 9.49 8.61 20.69
CA GLU A 4 8.94 9.36 19.56
C GLU A 4 9.57 10.74 19.37
N PRO A 5 9.83 11.15 18.12
CA PRO A 5 10.29 12.50 17.84
C PRO A 5 9.10 13.47 17.87
N ASN A 6 8.53 13.70 19.08
CA ASN A 6 7.33 14.53 19.23
C ASN A 6 7.51 15.92 18.60
N TRP A 7 8.72 16.51 18.58
CA TRP A 7 8.94 17.79 17.92
C TRP A 7 8.59 17.79 16.42
N LEU A 8 8.80 16.66 15.74
CA LEU A 8 8.54 16.49 14.32
C LEU A 8 7.09 16.03 14.08
N LEU A 9 6.61 15.10 14.91
CA LEU A 9 5.24 14.60 14.84
C LEU A 9 4.20 15.66 15.24
N ASP A 10 4.44 16.40 16.33
CA ASP A 10 3.59 17.50 16.78
C ASP A 10 3.55 18.61 15.73
N TRP A 11 4.69 18.96 15.11
CA TRP A 11 4.73 19.88 13.98
C TRP A 11 3.92 19.36 12.79
N TYR A 12 4.04 18.07 12.48
CA TYR A 12 3.36 17.47 11.36
C TYR A 12 1.84 17.42 11.57
N TRP A 13 1.39 16.99 12.74
CA TRP A 13 -0.02 16.83 13.08
C TRP A 13 -0.69 18.12 13.59
N ASN A 14 0.09 19.17 13.85
CA ASN A 14 -0.35 20.38 14.53
C ASN A 14 -0.98 20.04 15.90
N ASP A 15 -0.28 19.22 16.67
CA ASP A 15 -0.69 18.73 17.99
C ASP A 15 0.38 19.10 19.06
N VAL A 16 0.12 18.83 20.34
CA VAL A 16 1.05 19.05 21.45
C VAL A 16 1.01 17.85 22.41
N SER A 17 1.78 16.81 22.11
CA SER A 17 1.86 15.59 22.91
C SER A 17 3.01 15.63 23.93
N GLY A 18 4.12 16.31 23.61
CA GLY A 18 5.37 16.28 24.39
C GLY A 18 5.46 17.20 25.63
N LYS A 19 4.35 17.52 26.32
CA LYS A 19 4.31 18.57 27.37
C LYS A 19 5.31 18.36 28.51
N ASN A 20 5.39 17.15 29.07
CA ASN A 20 6.30 16.84 30.18
C ASN A 20 7.78 16.98 29.75
N VAL A 21 8.11 16.52 28.54
CA VAL A 21 9.47 16.62 27.99
C VAL A 21 9.82 18.08 27.70
N SER A 22 8.87 18.86 27.20
CA SER A 22 9.03 20.30 26.99
C SER A 22 9.32 21.03 28.30
N HIS A 23 8.53 20.76 29.35
CA HIS A 23 8.72 21.35 30.67
C HIS A 23 10.09 20.98 31.28
N LEU A 24 10.50 19.71 31.18
CA LEU A 24 11.85 19.28 31.59
C LEU A 24 12.96 20.05 30.85
N ILE A 25 12.85 20.18 29.53
CA ILE A 25 13.87 20.81 28.70
C ILE A 25 13.93 22.33 28.93
N CYS A 26 12.78 22.99 28.91
CA CYS A 26 12.69 24.45 28.97
C CYS A 26 12.94 24.96 30.40
N ASP A 27 12.32 24.33 31.40
CA ASP A 27 12.23 24.90 32.75
C ASP A 27 13.30 24.35 33.70
N TYR A 28 13.77 23.11 33.49
CA TYR A 28 14.76 22.47 34.38
C TYR A 28 16.14 22.32 33.75
N LEU A 29 16.23 21.92 32.47
CA LEU A 29 17.52 21.79 31.80
C LEU A 29 18.07 23.16 31.38
N LYS A 30 17.21 24.14 31.07
CA LYS A 30 17.59 25.55 30.81
C LYS A 30 18.83 25.69 29.91
N GLY A 31 18.82 25.06 28.72
CA GLY A 31 19.92 25.14 27.75
C GLY A 31 21.04 24.11 27.93
N ARG A 32 20.96 23.24 28.95
CA ARG A 32 21.87 22.09 29.13
C ARG A 32 21.60 20.93 28.19
N CYS A 33 20.43 20.86 27.56
CA CYS A 33 20.12 19.81 26.59
C CYS A 33 20.82 20.12 25.26
N LYS A 34 22.00 19.55 25.01
CA LYS A 34 22.71 19.80 23.74
C LYS A 34 22.14 18.98 22.57
N LEU A 35 21.75 17.74 22.84
CA LEU A 35 21.20 16.81 21.86
C LEU A 35 19.90 16.18 22.37
N ARG A 36 18.83 16.26 21.58
CA ARG A 36 17.61 15.48 21.77
C ARG A 36 17.49 14.49 20.61
N MET A 37 17.32 13.22 20.94
CA MET A 37 17.24 12.16 19.94
C MET A 37 16.05 11.21 20.14
N SER A 38 15.55 10.66 19.03
CA SER A 38 14.43 9.70 18.98
C SER A 38 14.54 8.71 17.83
N GLY A 39 13.76 7.62 17.87
CA GLY A 39 13.87 6.53 16.90
C GLY A 39 12.57 5.95 16.35
N ASP A 40 11.38 6.46 16.71
CA ASP A 40 10.12 5.90 16.21
C ASP A 40 9.89 6.15 14.69
N LEU A 41 10.38 7.29 14.18
CA LEU A 41 10.40 7.52 12.74
C LEU A 41 11.59 6.81 12.08
N HIS A 42 11.30 5.78 11.28
CA HIS A 42 12.27 4.92 10.60
C HIS A 42 13.08 5.55 9.45
N HIS A 43 13.54 6.77 9.63
CA HIS A 43 14.52 7.42 8.79
C HIS A 43 15.61 8.04 9.68
N TYR A 44 16.61 8.63 9.04
CA TYR A 44 17.55 9.51 9.71
C TYR A 44 17.31 10.96 9.32
N MET A 45 17.31 11.86 10.30
CA MET A 45 17.17 13.30 10.05
C MET A 45 17.82 14.09 11.18
N ARG A 46 18.73 15.00 10.84
CA ARG A 46 19.38 15.91 11.79
C ARG A 46 19.01 17.35 11.50
N HIS A 47 18.55 18.02 12.55
CA HIS A 47 18.40 19.47 12.56
C HIS A 47 19.37 20.10 13.56
N SER A 48 19.93 21.24 13.17
CA SER A 48 20.78 22.07 14.05
C SER A 48 20.16 23.45 14.18
N PHE A 49 20.21 24.01 15.38
CA PHE A 49 19.70 25.35 15.62
C PHE A 49 20.46 26.39 14.76
N VAL A 50 19.75 27.45 14.38
CA VAL A 50 20.32 28.61 13.69
C VAL A 50 20.53 29.71 14.73
N LYS A 51 21.76 30.21 14.83
CA LYS A 51 22.07 31.38 15.67
C LYS A 51 21.39 32.60 15.06
N SER A 52 20.60 33.31 15.86
CA SER A 52 19.98 34.57 15.46
C SER A 52 20.09 35.56 16.61
N ASP A 53 20.54 36.77 16.31
CA ASP A 53 20.65 37.84 17.29
C ASP A 53 19.27 38.22 17.81
N GLY A 54 19.14 38.39 19.14
CA GLY A 54 17.89 38.78 19.80
C GLY A 54 16.89 37.65 20.09
N LEU A 55 17.25 36.38 19.83
CA LEU A 55 16.39 35.25 20.18
C LEU A 55 16.59 34.83 21.65
N GLY A 56 15.51 34.34 22.27
CA GLY A 56 15.53 33.78 23.63
C GLY A 56 16.47 32.57 23.79
N PRO A 57 16.59 32.00 25.00
CA PRO A 57 17.55 30.93 25.29
C PRO A 57 17.36 29.72 24.38
N VAL A 58 18.44 29.24 23.77
CA VAL A 58 18.45 28.02 22.95
C VAL A 58 18.32 26.81 23.88
N HIS A 59 17.14 26.20 23.88
CA HIS A 59 16.85 25.06 24.75
C HIS A 59 17.50 23.74 24.29
N VAL A 60 17.61 23.55 22.98
CA VAL A 60 18.24 22.37 22.35
C VAL A 60 19.11 22.82 21.17
N GLN A 61 20.32 22.27 21.04
CA GLN A 61 21.20 22.63 19.91
C GLN A 61 20.98 21.71 18.70
N HIS A 62 20.80 20.41 18.93
CA HIS A 62 20.61 19.42 17.88
C HIS A 62 19.39 18.54 18.14
N LEU A 63 18.59 18.34 17.09
CA LEU A 63 17.47 17.39 17.06
C LEU A 63 17.84 16.27 16.11
N LEU A 64 17.79 15.03 16.58
CA LEU A 64 18.20 13.86 15.82
C LEU A 64 17.09 12.81 15.81
N VAL A 65 16.62 12.46 14.62
CA VAL A 65 15.82 11.27 14.40
C VAL A 65 16.74 10.22 13.83
N ASN A 66 16.81 9.06 14.47
CA ASN A 66 17.39 7.87 13.86
C ASN A 66 16.59 6.62 14.27
N GLY A 67 15.57 6.32 13.47
CA GLY A 67 14.74 5.13 13.65
C GLY A 67 15.00 4.02 12.65
N CYS A 68 16.07 4.11 11.86
CA CYS A 68 16.29 3.24 10.70
C CYS A 68 16.30 1.73 11.05
N GLY A 69 16.42 1.34 12.32
CA GLY A 69 16.24 -0.04 12.78
C GLY A 69 14.82 -0.62 12.62
N GLY A 70 13.79 0.19 12.39
CA GLY A 70 12.38 -0.25 12.35
C GLY A 70 11.99 -1.19 11.20
N ALA A 71 10.75 -1.69 11.21
CA ALA A 71 10.31 -2.73 10.27
C ALA A 71 10.31 -2.31 8.79
N PHE A 72 10.11 -1.03 8.51
CA PHE A 72 10.11 -0.45 7.16
C PHE A 72 10.61 1.00 7.22
N LEU A 73 11.14 1.52 6.10
CA LEU A 73 11.58 2.91 5.97
C LEU A 73 10.42 3.91 6.09
N HIS A 74 10.58 5.03 6.79
CA HIS A 74 9.67 6.19 6.70
C HIS A 74 10.17 7.25 5.69
N PRO A 75 9.29 8.08 5.10
CA PRO A 75 9.73 9.15 4.20
C PRO A 75 10.45 10.27 4.95
N THR A 76 11.40 10.91 4.29
CA THR A 76 12.08 12.13 4.79
C THR A 76 11.48 13.39 4.17
N HIS A 77 11.10 13.36 2.90
CA HIS A 77 10.60 14.54 2.15
C HIS A 77 9.35 15.19 2.75
N VAL A 78 8.48 14.41 3.38
CA VAL A 78 7.27 14.89 4.10
C VAL A 78 7.60 15.87 5.21
N PHE A 79 8.79 15.74 5.80
CA PHE A 79 9.23 16.52 6.95
C PHE A 79 10.20 17.64 6.58
N ALA A 80 10.47 17.85 5.29
CA ALA A 80 11.48 18.81 4.80
C ALA A 80 11.21 20.26 5.21
N SER A 81 9.95 20.62 5.48
CA SER A 81 9.56 21.99 5.86
C SER A 81 9.62 22.27 7.37
N PHE A 82 10.03 21.31 8.20
CA PHE A 82 10.24 21.56 9.63
C PHE A 82 11.42 22.51 9.85
N ASN A 83 11.19 23.61 10.59
CA ASN A 83 12.21 24.65 10.77
C ASN A 83 12.20 25.35 12.14
N LYS A 84 11.35 24.96 13.09
CA LYS A 84 11.19 25.69 14.35
C LYS A 84 10.75 24.80 15.51
N LEU A 85 11.34 25.02 16.68
CA LEU A 85 10.93 24.39 17.94
C LEU A 85 11.17 25.37 19.11
N TYR A 86 10.19 25.54 19.99
CA TYR A 86 10.28 26.43 21.17
C TYR A 86 10.73 27.87 20.85
N GLY A 87 10.31 28.41 19.70
CA GLY A 87 10.76 29.73 19.26
C GLY A 87 12.09 29.73 18.50
N THR A 88 12.94 28.70 18.67
CA THR A 88 14.25 28.57 18.03
C THR A 88 14.13 28.06 16.59
N PRO A 89 14.74 28.74 15.59
CA PRO A 89 14.84 28.26 14.22
C PRO A 89 15.87 27.14 14.08
N TYR A 90 15.61 26.20 13.16
CA TYR A 90 16.45 25.05 12.88
C TYR A 90 16.59 24.84 11.37
N ASP A 91 17.77 24.40 10.97
CA ASP A 91 18.05 23.91 9.62
C ASP A 91 18.21 22.40 9.62
N CYS A 92 17.59 21.71 8.65
CA CYS A 92 17.92 20.32 8.35
C CYS A 92 19.32 20.25 7.75
N LYS A 93 20.27 19.63 8.45
CA LYS A 93 21.67 19.49 8.02
C LYS A 93 21.94 18.18 7.29
N ALA A 94 21.20 17.12 7.62
CA ALA A 94 21.32 15.82 6.96
C ALA A 94 20.01 15.04 7.05
N ALA A 95 19.69 14.30 5.99
CA ALA A 95 18.57 13.37 5.94
C ALA A 95 18.99 12.10 5.19
N TYR A 96 18.57 10.94 5.70
CA TYR A 96 18.85 9.67 5.05
C TYR A 96 17.60 8.74 5.10
N PRO A 97 17.05 8.34 3.93
CA PRO A 97 17.45 8.76 2.57
C PRO A 97 17.28 10.26 2.33
N SER A 98 17.93 10.79 1.29
CA SER A 98 17.74 12.19 0.87
C SER A 98 16.27 12.46 0.53
N PHE A 99 15.84 13.72 0.55
CA PHE A 99 14.44 14.05 0.20
C PHE A 99 14.08 13.61 -1.22
N GLU A 100 14.99 13.79 -2.18
CA GLU A 100 14.79 13.37 -3.56
C GLU A 100 14.67 11.84 -3.66
N ASP A 101 15.58 11.10 -3.01
CA ASP A 101 15.51 9.64 -2.97
C ASP A 101 14.22 9.16 -2.33
N SER A 102 13.81 9.78 -1.22
CA SER A 102 12.59 9.45 -0.52
C SER A 102 11.36 9.67 -1.39
N SER A 103 11.27 10.79 -2.11
CA SER A 103 10.16 11.06 -3.03
C SER A 103 10.13 10.06 -4.20
N ARG A 104 11.30 9.72 -4.75
CA ARG A 104 11.44 8.71 -5.82
C ARG A 104 11.08 7.30 -5.35
N ILE A 105 11.41 6.95 -4.11
CA ILE A 105 11.04 5.67 -3.50
C ILE A 105 9.51 5.52 -3.46
N ALA A 106 8.78 6.62 -3.21
CA ALA A 106 7.32 6.60 -3.15
C ALA A 106 6.67 6.16 -4.47
N LEU A 107 7.34 6.28 -5.63
CA LEU A 107 6.86 5.74 -6.92
C LEU A 107 6.62 4.22 -6.86
N GLY A 108 7.27 3.53 -5.91
CA GLY A 108 6.98 2.15 -5.58
C GLY A 108 5.51 1.88 -5.25
N ASN A 109 4.74 2.89 -4.81
CA ASN A 109 3.31 2.72 -4.54
C ASN A 109 2.52 2.42 -5.81
N ILE A 110 2.91 2.94 -6.96
CA ILE A 110 2.25 2.60 -8.23
C ILE A 110 2.70 1.21 -8.70
N LEU A 111 4.01 0.97 -8.69
CA LEU A 111 4.60 -0.19 -9.38
C LEU A 111 4.63 -1.47 -8.55
N LYS A 112 4.69 -1.36 -7.22
CA LYS A 112 4.97 -2.49 -6.30
C LYS A 112 3.84 -2.75 -5.32
N PHE A 113 2.87 -1.84 -5.16
CA PHE A 113 1.80 -1.99 -4.17
C PHE A 113 1.06 -3.31 -4.32
N ARG A 114 0.57 -3.64 -5.51
CA ARG A 114 -0.12 -4.91 -5.77
C ARG A 114 0.74 -6.13 -5.41
N LYS A 115 2.00 -6.15 -5.87
CA LYS A 115 2.93 -7.26 -5.62
C LYS A 115 3.19 -7.45 -4.11
N LYS A 116 3.25 -6.35 -3.35
CA LYS A 116 3.51 -6.37 -1.91
C LYS A 116 2.26 -6.63 -1.07
N ASN A 117 1.09 -6.24 -1.58
CA ASN A 117 -0.17 -6.23 -0.86
C ASN A 117 -1.25 -6.99 -1.64
N TRP A 118 -0.92 -8.16 -2.21
CA TRP A 118 -1.86 -8.95 -3.00
C TRP A 118 -3.15 -9.33 -2.22
N GLN A 119 -3.09 -9.38 -0.90
CA GLN A 119 -4.28 -9.59 -0.04
C GLN A 119 -5.30 -8.45 -0.16
N PHE A 120 -4.86 -7.24 -0.50
CA PHE A 120 -5.74 -6.10 -0.78
C PHE A 120 -6.62 -6.36 -2.01
N ASP A 121 -6.14 -7.10 -3.00
CA ASP A 121 -6.92 -7.45 -4.21
C ASP A 121 -8.20 -8.18 -3.83
N PHE A 122 -8.18 -9.06 -2.82
CA PHE A 122 -9.36 -9.78 -2.36
C PHE A 122 -10.49 -8.83 -1.95
N ILE A 123 -10.19 -7.90 -1.05
CA ILE A 123 -11.15 -6.91 -0.55
C ILE A 123 -11.51 -5.93 -1.67
N GLY A 124 -10.53 -5.46 -2.43
CA GLY A 124 -10.70 -4.49 -3.49
C GLY A 124 -11.62 -4.98 -4.63
N GLY A 125 -11.48 -6.23 -5.05
CA GLY A 125 -12.35 -6.83 -6.06
C GLY A 125 -13.79 -7.00 -5.57
N ILE A 126 -14.00 -7.33 -4.29
CA ILE A 126 -15.34 -7.35 -3.68
C ILE A 126 -15.96 -5.94 -3.71
N ILE A 127 -15.19 -4.92 -3.34
CA ILE A 127 -15.65 -3.52 -3.40
C ILE A 127 -16.05 -3.16 -4.83
N TYR A 128 -15.22 -3.43 -5.83
CA TYR A 128 -15.57 -3.13 -7.22
C TYR A 128 -16.81 -3.88 -7.68
N PHE A 129 -16.96 -5.15 -7.32
CA PHE A 129 -18.16 -5.90 -7.65
C PHE A 129 -19.39 -5.27 -7.02
N LEU A 130 -19.35 -4.86 -5.74
CA LEU A 130 -20.45 -4.16 -5.09
C LEU A 130 -20.77 -2.82 -5.77
N LEU A 131 -19.76 -2.06 -6.18
CA LEU A 131 -19.93 -0.80 -6.92
C LEU A 131 -20.59 -1.02 -8.29
N ALA A 132 -20.37 -2.17 -8.93
CA ALA A 132 -20.92 -2.50 -10.24
C ALA A 132 -22.18 -3.38 -10.20
N PHE A 133 -22.49 -3.98 -9.04
CA PHE A 133 -23.44 -5.08 -8.87
C PHE A 133 -24.81 -4.83 -9.51
N SER A 134 -25.40 -3.66 -9.24
CA SER A 134 -26.75 -3.33 -9.69
C SER A 134 -26.86 -3.05 -11.20
N MET A 135 -25.74 -2.97 -11.91
CA MET A 135 -25.71 -2.69 -13.35
C MET A 135 -25.54 -3.97 -14.17
N PHE A 136 -25.27 -5.12 -13.55
CA PHE A 136 -25.22 -6.39 -14.28
C PHE A 136 -26.62 -7.02 -14.44
N PRO A 137 -26.97 -7.59 -15.61
CA PRO A 137 -26.30 -7.49 -16.92
C PRO A 137 -26.61 -6.19 -17.68
N GLN A 138 -25.77 -5.85 -18.66
CA GLN A 138 -26.04 -4.78 -19.63
C GLN A 138 -26.58 -5.35 -20.95
N CYS A 139 -27.89 -5.23 -21.16
CA CYS A 139 -28.57 -5.87 -22.29
C CYS A 139 -28.58 -5.08 -23.60
N LYS A 140 -28.30 -3.76 -23.55
CA LYS A 140 -28.32 -2.87 -24.71
C LYS A 140 -26.91 -2.34 -24.96
N LEU A 141 -26.08 -3.15 -25.61
CA LEU A 141 -24.68 -2.80 -25.93
C LEU A 141 -24.42 -2.68 -27.43
N GLY A 142 -25.39 -3.06 -28.26
CA GLY A 142 -25.17 -3.16 -29.70
C GLY A 142 -24.86 -1.84 -30.38
N HIS A 143 -25.37 -0.73 -29.86
CA HIS A 143 -25.08 0.61 -30.34
C HIS A 143 -23.62 1.03 -30.15
N ILE A 144 -22.87 0.39 -29.24
CA ILE A 144 -21.43 0.65 -29.06
C ILE A 144 -20.63 0.11 -30.24
N LEU A 145 -21.08 -0.99 -30.86
CA LEU A 145 -20.38 -1.69 -31.93
C LEU A 145 -20.86 -1.32 -33.35
N GLN A 146 -21.82 -0.40 -33.47
CA GLN A 146 -22.49 -0.07 -34.75
C GLN A 146 -21.92 1.14 -35.48
N ASP A 147 -21.20 2.04 -34.82
CA ASP A 147 -20.64 3.23 -35.46
C ASP A 147 -19.48 2.90 -36.40
N ASP A 148 -19.32 3.63 -37.50
CA ASP A 148 -18.24 3.38 -38.47
C ASP A 148 -16.90 4.05 -38.08
N SER A 149 -16.89 4.87 -37.03
CA SER A 149 -15.72 5.66 -36.61
C SER A 149 -15.25 5.32 -35.20
N PHE A 150 -13.93 5.33 -35.00
CA PHE A 150 -13.32 5.10 -33.68
C PHE A 150 -13.80 6.10 -32.62
N SER A 151 -13.98 7.37 -32.99
CA SER A 151 -14.52 8.40 -32.09
C SER A 151 -15.98 8.15 -31.74
N GLY A 152 -16.78 7.63 -32.68
CA GLY A 152 -18.17 7.23 -32.44
C GLY A 152 -18.25 6.12 -31.40
N HIS A 153 -17.48 5.04 -31.60
CA HIS A 153 -17.37 3.94 -30.64
C HIS A 153 -16.98 4.43 -29.24
N LEU A 154 -16.00 5.32 -29.14
CA LEU A 154 -15.53 5.86 -27.86
C LEU A 154 -16.59 6.74 -27.19
N GLY A 155 -17.28 7.58 -27.96
CA GLY A 155 -18.39 8.40 -27.48
C GLY A 155 -19.57 7.56 -26.97
N SER A 156 -19.95 6.54 -27.74
CA SER A 156 -21.00 5.58 -27.38
C SER A 156 -20.64 4.77 -26.11
N PHE A 157 -19.38 4.34 -26.00
CA PHE A 157 -18.86 3.67 -24.81
C PHE A 157 -18.95 4.56 -23.56
N PHE A 158 -18.37 5.76 -23.60
CA PHE A 158 -18.40 6.67 -22.45
C PHE A 158 -19.81 7.18 -22.13
N GLY A 159 -20.66 7.37 -23.14
CA GLY A 159 -22.09 7.66 -22.94
C GLY A 159 -22.80 6.53 -22.19
N THR A 160 -22.46 5.27 -22.49
CA THR A 160 -23.01 4.11 -21.77
C THR A 160 -22.49 4.02 -20.34
N VAL A 161 -21.20 4.28 -20.10
CA VAL A 161 -20.64 4.39 -18.74
C VAL A 161 -21.35 5.49 -17.94
N TRP A 162 -21.59 6.65 -18.57
CA TRP A 162 -22.32 7.76 -17.95
C TRP A 162 -23.76 7.39 -17.60
N ASN A 163 -24.47 6.71 -18.51
CA ASN A 163 -25.82 6.22 -18.24
C ASN A 163 -25.84 5.21 -17.08
N ALA A 164 -24.84 4.33 -16.98
CA ALA A 164 -24.68 3.41 -15.85
C ALA A 164 -24.41 4.16 -14.54
N PHE A 165 -23.64 5.25 -14.57
CA PHE A 165 -23.42 6.11 -13.41
C PHE A 165 -24.70 6.81 -12.96
N ILE A 166 -25.50 7.39 -13.87
CA ILE A 166 -26.79 7.99 -13.53
C ILE A 166 -27.75 6.93 -12.97
N TYR A 167 -27.79 5.74 -13.57
CA TYR A 167 -28.59 4.62 -13.06
C TYR A 167 -28.19 4.23 -11.63
N LEU A 168 -26.89 4.20 -11.33
CA LEU A 168 -26.39 3.94 -9.98
C LEU A 168 -26.94 4.95 -8.98
N LEU A 169 -26.95 6.25 -9.32
CA LEU A 169 -27.42 7.30 -8.43
C LEU A 169 -28.94 7.30 -8.23
N GLU A 170 -29.71 7.03 -9.29
CA GLU A 170 -31.17 7.23 -9.28
C GLU A 170 -31.96 5.96 -8.93
N ARG A 171 -31.44 4.78 -9.31
CA ARG A 171 -32.23 3.54 -9.34
C ARG A 171 -31.60 2.40 -8.54
N SER A 172 -30.30 2.44 -8.28
CA SER A 172 -29.62 1.36 -7.57
C SER A 172 -29.66 1.58 -6.05
N TYR A 173 -30.01 0.55 -5.29
CA TYR A 173 -29.90 0.59 -3.82
C TYR A 173 -28.56 0.03 -3.34
N VAL A 174 -28.18 -1.15 -3.81
CA VAL A 174 -26.98 -1.87 -3.34
C VAL A 174 -25.70 -1.12 -3.74
N SER A 175 -25.52 -0.83 -5.03
CA SER A 175 -24.32 -0.15 -5.52
C SER A 175 -24.23 1.29 -5.02
N PHE A 176 -25.34 2.00 -4.87
CA PHE A 176 -25.38 3.34 -4.24
C PHE A 176 -24.91 3.31 -2.79
N VAL A 177 -25.45 2.40 -1.96
CA VAL A 177 -25.03 2.26 -0.56
C VAL A 177 -23.55 1.87 -0.48
N GLY A 178 -23.09 0.96 -1.36
CA GLY A 178 -21.68 0.61 -1.48
C GLY A 178 -20.79 1.82 -1.78
N ALA A 179 -21.18 2.66 -2.73
CA ALA A 179 -20.46 3.88 -3.09
C ALA A 179 -20.45 4.91 -1.94
N LEU A 180 -21.57 5.08 -1.24
CA LEU A 180 -21.67 5.98 -0.09
C LEU A 180 -20.79 5.52 1.07
N MET A 181 -20.80 4.22 1.39
CA MET A 181 -19.95 3.66 2.44
C MET A 181 -18.47 3.79 2.10
N LEU A 182 -18.10 3.56 0.84
CA LEU A 182 -16.74 3.79 0.36
C LEU A 182 -16.34 5.27 0.47
N LEU A 183 -17.25 6.19 0.17
CA LEU A 183 -17.02 7.63 0.31
C LEU A 183 -16.79 8.04 1.76
N ILE A 184 -17.63 7.56 2.68
CA ILE A 184 -17.46 7.79 4.12
C ILE A 184 -16.09 7.26 4.57
N ALA A 185 -15.79 6.01 4.23
CA ALA A 185 -14.51 5.38 4.55
C ALA A 185 -13.32 6.20 4.00
N ALA A 186 -13.35 6.58 2.72
CA ALA A 186 -12.31 7.36 2.08
C ALA A 186 -12.10 8.72 2.77
N ILE A 187 -13.16 9.44 3.11
CA ILE A 187 -13.07 10.74 3.81
C ILE A 187 -12.50 10.56 5.22
N THR A 188 -12.92 9.51 5.94
CA THR A 188 -12.41 9.20 7.28
C THR A 188 -10.94 8.80 7.25
N PHE A 189 -10.52 8.07 6.22
CA PHE A 189 -9.14 7.63 6.01
C PHE A 189 -8.18 8.80 5.75
N VAL A 190 -8.63 9.89 5.11
CA VAL A 190 -7.77 11.07 4.94
C VAL A 190 -7.39 11.64 6.31
N PRO A 191 -6.08 11.84 6.60
CA PRO A 191 -5.64 12.25 7.93
C PRO A 191 -6.16 13.63 8.36
N SER A 192 -6.28 13.84 9.67
CA SER A 192 -6.80 15.08 10.27
C SER A 192 -5.92 16.31 10.03
N LYS A 193 -4.67 16.12 9.61
CA LYS A 193 -3.72 17.19 9.22
C LYS A 193 -4.30 18.19 8.22
N VAL A 194 -5.18 17.73 7.31
CA VAL A 194 -5.82 18.59 6.31
C VAL A 194 -7.23 18.98 6.74
N SER A 195 -7.68 20.16 6.30
CA SER A 195 -9.01 20.69 6.65
C SER A 195 -10.14 19.75 6.21
N ARG A 196 -11.28 19.77 6.93
CA ARG A 196 -12.45 18.93 6.61
C ARG A 196 -12.89 19.05 5.15
N LYS A 197 -12.85 20.27 4.58
CA LYS A 197 -13.16 20.51 3.16
C LYS A 197 -12.19 19.77 2.21
N LYS A 198 -10.89 19.82 2.49
CA LYS A 198 -9.88 19.09 1.70
C LYS A 198 -10.04 17.58 1.84
N ARG A 199 -10.36 17.07 3.03
CA ARG A 199 -10.63 15.63 3.26
C ARG A 199 -11.80 15.14 2.40
N VAL A 200 -12.90 15.90 2.38
CA VAL A 200 -14.06 15.62 1.53
C VAL A 200 -13.66 15.63 0.05
N MET A 201 -12.94 16.66 -0.41
CA MET A 201 -12.50 16.76 -1.80
C MET A 201 -11.60 15.58 -2.22
N ILE A 202 -10.60 15.24 -1.42
CA ILE A 202 -9.69 14.12 -1.68
C ILE A 202 -10.47 12.80 -1.70
N GLY A 203 -11.37 12.59 -0.73
CA GLY A 203 -12.23 11.41 -0.67
C GLY A 203 -13.13 11.27 -1.91
N ILE A 204 -13.79 12.35 -2.34
CA ILE A 204 -14.61 12.37 -3.56
C ILE A 204 -13.77 12.01 -4.78
N ILE A 205 -12.62 12.66 -4.98
CA ILE A 205 -11.75 12.36 -6.13
C ILE A 205 -11.32 10.89 -6.13
N HIS A 206 -10.94 10.36 -4.98
CA HIS A 206 -10.49 8.98 -4.85
C HIS A 206 -11.63 7.98 -5.13
N VAL A 207 -12.82 8.20 -4.58
CA VAL A 207 -13.98 7.34 -4.83
C VAL A 207 -14.46 7.46 -6.27
N SER A 208 -14.45 8.65 -6.87
CA SER A 208 -14.78 8.83 -8.28
C SER A 208 -13.82 8.05 -9.20
N ALA A 209 -12.54 7.98 -8.86
CA ALA A 209 -11.57 7.16 -9.60
C ALA A 209 -11.89 5.66 -9.50
N HIS A 210 -12.17 5.16 -8.30
CA HIS A 210 -12.57 3.77 -8.10
C HIS A 210 -13.90 3.43 -8.78
N LEU A 211 -14.89 4.31 -8.68
CA LEU A 211 -16.21 4.12 -9.29
C LEU A 211 -16.13 4.13 -10.81
N SER A 212 -15.42 5.10 -11.39
CA SER A 212 -15.22 5.17 -12.84
C SER A 212 -14.52 3.90 -13.36
N ALA A 213 -13.47 3.46 -12.66
CA ALA A 213 -12.77 2.22 -13.01
C ALA A 213 -13.70 0.99 -12.93
N ALA A 214 -14.49 0.86 -11.87
CA ALA A 214 -15.43 -0.25 -11.72
C ALA A 214 -16.48 -0.29 -12.85
N LEU A 215 -17.06 0.86 -13.21
CA LEU A 215 -18.06 0.96 -14.28
C LEU A 215 -17.46 0.69 -15.67
N VAL A 216 -16.26 1.22 -15.95
CA VAL A 216 -15.53 0.96 -17.20
C VAL A 216 -15.22 -0.52 -17.33
N LEU A 217 -14.70 -1.16 -16.28
CA LEU A 217 -14.39 -2.59 -16.30
C LEU A 217 -15.65 -3.45 -16.43
N MET A 218 -16.75 -3.06 -15.79
CA MET A 218 -18.02 -3.75 -15.90
C MET A 218 -18.49 -3.75 -17.36
N LEU A 219 -18.45 -2.57 -17.99
CA LEU A 219 -18.85 -2.43 -19.39
C LEU A 219 -17.93 -3.19 -20.34
N LEU A 220 -16.61 -3.22 -20.08
CA LEU A 220 -15.65 -4.00 -20.86
C LEU A 220 -15.92 -5.51 -20.75
N LEU A 221 -16.22 -6.01 -19.55
CA LEU A 221 -16.58 -7.42 -19.36
C LEU A 221 -17.87 -7.77 -20.12
N GLU A 222 -18.92 -6.96 -19.94
CA GLU A 222 -20.21 -7.14 -20.62
C GLU A 222 -20.09 -7.05 -22.15
N LEU A 223 -19.28 -6.12 -22.67
CA LEU A 223 -19.01 -6.00 -24.09
C LEU A 223 -18.22 -7.21 -24.63
N GLY A 224 -17.27 -7.73 -23.84
CA GLY A 224 -16.54 -8.95 -24.16
C GLY A 224 -17.48 -10.16 -24.28
N VAL A 225 -18.40 -10.32 -23.33
CA VAL A 225 -19.43 -11.38 -23.35
C VAL A 225 -20.37 -11.20 -24.56
N GLU A 226 -20.87 -9.99 -24.80
CA GLU A 226 -21.72 -9.67 -25.96
C GLU A 226 -21.02 -10.00 -27.28
N THR A 227 -19.73 -9.67 -27.40
CA THR A 227 -18.92 -9.97 -28.59
C THR A 227 -18.79 -11.47 -28.79
N CYS A 228 -18.52 -12.23 -27.74
CA CYS A 228 -18.46 -13.69 -27.80
C CYS A 228 -19.79 -14.32 -28.24
N ILE A 229 -20.92 -13.81 -27.72
CA ILE A 229 -22.26 -14.25 -28.13
C ILE A 229 -22.50 -13.97 -29.61
N ARG A 230 -22.20 -12.75 -30.08
CA ARG A 230 -22.38 -12.35 -31.50
C ARG A 230 -21.60 -13.20 -32.48
N HIS A 231 -20.40 -13.63 -32.10
CA HIS A 231 -19.54 -14.49 -32.92
C HIS A 231 -19.79 -15.99 -32.71
N ASN A 232 -20.87 -16.38 -32.02
CA ASN A 232 -21.21 -17.77 -31.70
C ASN A 232 -20.08 -18.52 -30.95
N LEU A 233 -19.33 -17.82 -30.10
CA LEU A 233 -18.32 -18.40 -29.21
C LEU A 233 -18.90 -18.82 -27.86
N LEU A 234 -19.97 -18.16 -27.41
CA LEU A 234 -20.71 -18.46 -26.19
C LEU A 234 -22.21 -18.42 -26.43
N ALA A 235 -22.98 -19.07 -25.57
CA ALA A 235 -24.45 -19.16 -25.60
C ALA A 235 -25.02 -19.82 -26.87
N THR A 236 -24.36 -20.86 -27.37
CA THR A 236 -24.72 -21.53 -28.65
C THR A 236 -25.71 -22.68 -28.49
N SER A 237 -25.56 -23.52 -27.46
CA SER A 237 -26.41 -24.72 -27.27
C SER A 237 -26.94 -24.92 -25.85
N GLY A 238 -26.91 -23.86 -25.01
CA GLY A 238 -27.50 -23.82 -23.67
C GLY A 238 -26.50 -24.09 -22.54
N TYR A 239 -26.97 -24.38 -21.33
CA TYR A 239 -26.11 -24.48 -20.12
C TYR A 239 -25.10 -25.66 -20.09
N HIS A 240 -25.09 -26.52 -21.11
CA HIS A 240 -24.39 -27.80 -21.10
C HIS A 240 -23.58 -28.03 -22.39
N THR A 241 -23.09 -26.97 -23.03
CA THR A 241 -22.29 -27.04 -24.26
C THR A 241 -21.04 -27.92 -24.08
N LEU A 242 -20.29 -27.74 -22.98
CA LEU A 242 -19.14 -28.57 -22.65
C LEU A 242 -19.50 -30.05 -22.48
N TYR A 243 -20.67 -30.34 -21.89
CA TYR A 243 -21.14 -31.72 -21.74
C TYR A 243 -21.55 -32.34 -23.08
N GLN A 244 -22.19 -31.57 -23.97
CA GLN A 244 -22.53 -32.04 -25.32
C GLN A 244 -21.26 -32.31 -26.14
N TRP A 245 -20.26 -31.43 -26.05
CA TRP A 245 -18.96 -31.64 -26.66
C TRP A 245 -18.29 -32.91 -26.11
N TYR A 246 -18.29 -33.08 -24.78
CA TYR A 246 -17.77 -34.28 -24.12
C TYR A 246 -18.45 -35.54 -24.64
N GLN A 247 -19.78 -35.59 -24.69
CA GLN A 247 -20.52 -36.76 -25.20
C GLN A 247 -20.15 -37.08 -26.65
N THR A 248 -19.96 -36.04 -27.47
CA THR A 248 -19.58 -36.20 -28.89
C THR A 248 -18.18 -36.83 -29.00
N VAL A 249 -17.19 -36.24 -28.32
CA VAL A 249 -15.79 -36.72 -28.31
C VAL A 249 -15.69 -38.11 -27.67
N GLU A 250 -16.41 -38.35 -26.58
CA GLU A 250 -16.46 -39.64 -25.89
C GLU A 250 -17.02 -40.74 -26.81
N SER A 251 -18.06 -40.44 -27.58
CA SER A 251 -18.64 -41.41 -28.52
C SER A 251 -17.73 -41.72 -29.71
N GLU A 252 -16.99 -40.72 -30.20
CA GLU A 252 -16.09 -40.84 -31.35
C GLU A 252 -14.79 -41.55 -30.99
N HIS A 253 -14.17 -41.20 -29.87
CA HIS A 253 -12.84 -41.70 -29.49
C HIS A 253 -12.89 -42.91 -28.55
N PHE A 254 -13.99 -43.11 -27.83
CA PHE A 254 -14.16 -44.18 -26.85
C PHE A 254 -15.51 -44.90 -27.01
N PRO A 255 -15.71 -45.68 -28.10
CA PRO A 255 -16.94 -46.42 -28.32
C PRO A 255 -17.19 -47.44 -27.19
N ASP A 256 -18.45 -47.67 -26.84
CA ASP A 256 -18.86 -48.61 -25.78
C ASP A 256 -19.52 -49.87 -26.37
N PRO A 257 -18.74 -50.81 -26.95
CA PRO A 257 -19.29 -52.01 -27.58
C PRO A 257 -19.99 -52.95 -26.60
N THR A 258 -19.74 -52.79 -25.29
CA THR A 258 -20.33 -53.63 -24.24
C THR A 258 -21.56 -53.01 -23.57
N GLY A 259 -21.94 -51.79 -23.93
CA GLY A 259 -23.03 -51.04 -23.29
C GLY A 259 -22.81 -50.83 -21.79
N LEU A 260 -21.56 -50.73 -21.34
CA LEU A 260 -21.22 -50.50 -19.93
C LEU A 260 -21.78 -49.16 -19.43
N ARG A 261 -21.68 -48.08 -20.22
CA ARG A 261 -22.18 -46.74 -19.85
C ARG A 261 -23.68 -46.74 -19.64
N ALA A 262 -24.42 -47.35 -20.57
CA ALA A 262 -25.87 -47.48 -20.46
C ALA A 262 -26.29 -48.29 -19.22
N ARG A 263 -25.53 -49.35 -18.89
CA ARG A 263 -25.75 -50.14 -17.66
C ARG A 263 -25.46 -49.32 -16.40
N ILE A 264 -24.37 -48.54 -16.37
CA ILE A 264 -24.05 -47.65 -15.25
C ILE A 264 -25.11 -46.56 -15.09
N GLU A 265 -25.56 -45.94 -16.17
CA GLU A 265 -26.66 -44.97 -16.15
C GLU A 265 -27.92 -45.60 -15.54
N GLN A 266 -28.28 -46.80 -15.96
CA GLN A 266 -29.44 -47.52 -15.40
C GLN A 266 -29.23 -47.87 -13.92
N TRP A 267 -28.06 -48.40 -13.53
CA TRP A 267 -27.74 -48.77 -12.14
C TRP A 267 -27.71 -47.57 -11.21
N THR A 268 -27.36 -46.40 -11.73
CA THR A 268 -27.31 -45.14 -10.97
C THR A 268 -28.60 -44.32 -11.08
N PHE A 269 -29.65 -44.85 -11.71
CA PHE A 269 -30.90 -44.14 -11.96
C PHE A 269 -30.69 -42.77 -12.65
N GLY A 270 -29.73 -42.68 -13.57
CA GLY A 270 -29.37 -41.45 -14.28
C GLY A 270 -28.46 -40.50 -13.49
N LEU A 271 -28.06 -40.84 -12.27
CA LEU A 271 -27.20 -39.98 -11.46
C LEU A 271 -25.80 -39.82 -12.06
N TYR A 272 -25.23 -40.88 -12.64
CA TYR A 272 -23.91 -40.84 -13.27
C TYR A 272 -23.78 -39.75 -14.35
N PRO A 273 -24.59 -39.75 -15.44
CA PRO A 273 -24.50 -38.71 -16.45
C PRO A 273 -24.93 -37.33 -15.91
N ALA A 274 -25.88 -37.28 -14.98
CA ALA A 274 -26.29 -36.02 -14.36
C ALA A 274 -25.15 -35.36 -13.57
N CYS A 275 -24.41 -36.13 -12.77
CA CYS A 275 -23.26 -35.64 -12.01
C CYS A 275 -22.19 -35.05 -12.94
N ILE A 276 -21.82 -35.76 -14.02
CA ILE A 276 -20.83 -35.27 -15.00
C ILE A 276 -21.35 -34.00 -15.68
N LYS A 277 -22.61 -33.99 -16.12
CA LYS A 277 -23.27 -32.85 -16.76
C LYS A 277 -23.24 -31.59 -15.90
N TYR A 278 -23.65 -31.69 -14.64
CA TYR A 278 -23.68 -30.54 -13.72
C TYR A 278 -22.27 -30.12 -13.27
N LEU A 279 -21.35 -31.07 -13.11
CA LEU A 279 -19.95 -30.77 -12.80
C LEU A 279 -19.31 -29.97 -13.95
N MET A 280 -19.48 -30.40 -15.20
CA MET A 280 -18.97 -29.69 -16.37
C MET A 280 -19.56 -28.29 -16.51
N SER A 281 -20.86 -28.11 -16.27
CA SER A 281 -21.48 -26.77 -16.24
C SER A 281 -20.88 -25.86 -15.16
N ALA A 282 -20.45 -26.41 -14.02
CA ALA A 282 -19.79 -25.61 -12.98
C ALA A 282 -18.38 -25.14 -13.41
N PHE A 283 -17.72 -25.85 -14.33
CA PHE A 283 -16.43 -25.45 -14.90
C PHE A 283 -16.58 -24.55 -16.14
N ASP A 284 -17.74 -24.54 -16.79
CA ASP A 284 -18.04 -23.69 -17.95
C ASP A 284 -18.74 -22.37 -17.55
N VAL A 285 -18.08 -21.64 -16.65
CA VAL A 285 -18.58 -20.38 -16.08
C VAL A 285 -18.90 -19.31 -17.14
N PRO A 286 -18.08 -19.11 -18.20
CA PRO A 286 -18.42 -18.17 -19.28
C PRO A 286 -19.71 -18.51 -20.01
N GLU A 287 -19.94 -19.79 -20.32
CA GLU A 287 -21.17 -20.23 -20.98
C GLU A 287 -22.38 -20.00 -20.06
N VAL A 288 -22.29 -20.40 -18.79
CA VAL A 288 -23.35 -20.17 -17.80
C VAL A 288 -23.67 -18.67 -17.70
N MET A 289 -22.64 -17.82 -17.66
CA MET A 289 -22.81 -16.37 -17.62
C MET A 289 -23.51 -15.85 -18.89
N ALA A 290 -23.06 -16.27 -20.09
CA ALA A 290 -23.59 -15.82 -21.37
C ALA A 290 -25.04 -16.28 -21.64
N VAL A 291 -25.34 -17.55 -21.35
CA VAL A 291 -26.70 -18.13 -21.49
C VAL A 291 -27.66 -17.46 -20.51
N THR A 292 -27.25 -17.31 -19.24
CA THR A 292 -28.08 -16.65 -18.23
C THR A 292 -28.32 -15.19 -18.59
N ARG A 293 -27.27 -14.46 -18.97
CA ARG A 293 -27.38 -13.07 -19.46
C ARG A 293 -28.37 -12.97 -20.62
N SER A 294 -28.27 -13.84 -21.62
CA SER A 294 -29.17 -13.84 -22.77
C SER A 294 -30.63 -14.08 -22.36
N ASN A 295 -30.87 -14.96 -21.39
CA ASN A 295 -32.20 -15.19 -20.82
C ASN A 295 -32.72 -13.98 -20.04
N ILE A 296 -31.89 -13.34 -19.21
CA ILE A 296 -32.22 -12.10 -18.48
C ILE A 296 -32.60 -11.00 -19.47
N CYS A 297 -31.82 -10.83 -20.54
CA CYS A 297 -32.04 -9.76 -21.51
C CYS A 297 -33.29 -9.97 -22.37
N LYS A 298 -33.72 -11.22 -22.59
CA LYS A 298 -34.95 -11.54 -23.33
C LYS A 298 -36.20 -11.50 -22.45
N ASN A 299 -36.13 -12.12 -21.27
CA ASN A 299 -37.29 -12.42 -20.43
C ASN A 299 -37.37 -11.58 -19.14
N GLY A 300 -36.36 -10.76 -18.88
CA GLY A 300 -36.23 -9.97 -17.65
C GLY A 300 -35.66 -10.77 -16.47
N MET A 301 -35.09 -10.06 -15.50
CA MET A 301 -34.47 -10.66 -14.31
C MET A 301 -35.47 -11.45 -13.44
N ALA A 302 -36.75 -11.06 -13.45
CA ALA A 302 -37.82 -11.74 -12.71
C ALA A 302 -38.11 -13.16 -13.22
N SER A 303 -37.65 -13.51 -14.43
CA SER A 303 -37.81 -14.86 -14.99
C SER A 303 -36.90 -15.91 -14.33
N LEU A 304 -35.87 -15.49 -13.58
CA LEU A 304 -34.95 -16.39 -12.91
C LEU A 304 -35.43 -16.79 -11.51
N SER A 305 -35.18 -18.06 -11.18
CA SER A 305 -35.25 -18.51 -9.79
C SER A 305 -34.18 -17.81 -8.95
N ARG A 306 -34.42 -17.72 -7.64
CA ARG A 306 -33.44 -17.16 -6.69
C ARG A 306 -32.09 -17.86 -6.78
N GLY A 307 -32.09 -19.19 -6.92
CA GLY A 307 -30.86 -19.98 -7.11
C GLY A 307 -30.16 -19.65 -8.43
N GLY A 308 -30.91 -19.49 -9.52
CA GLY A 308 -30.36 -19.08 -10.82
C GLY A 308 -29.72 -17.69 -10.78
N ALA A 309 -30.35 -16.74 -10.09
CA ALA A 309 -29.77 -15.40 -9.88
C ALA A 309 -28.47 -15.45 -9.06
N VAL A 310 -28.42 -16.28 -8.01
CA VAL A 310 -27.19 -16.48 -7.22
C VAL A 310 -26.08 -17.08 -8.06
N ILE A 311 -26.37 -18.11 -8.86
CA ILE A 311 -25.39 -18.73 -9.77
C ILE A 311 -24.89 -17.70 -10.78
N TYR A 312 -25.77 -16.91 -11.38
CA TYR A 312 -25.40 -15.85 -12.30
C TYR A 312 -24.43 -14.84 -11.69
N TYR A 313 -24.79 -14.25 -10.54
CA TYR A 313 -23.92 -13.27 -9.89
C TYR A 313 -22.62 -13.88 -9.37
N ALA A 314 -22.61 -15.14 -8.95
CA ALA A 314 -21.39 -15.86 -8.59
C ALA A 314 -20.46 -16.02 -9.81
N SER A 315 -21.02 -16.41 -10.97
CA SER A 315 -20.27 -16.53 -12.22
C SER A 315 -19.68 -15.18 -12.67
N VAL A 316 -20.47 -14.11 -12.65
CA VAL A 316 -20.01 -12.76 -12.99
C VAL A 316 -18.94 -12.30 -12.00
N PHE A 317 -19.15 -12.52 -10.69
CA PHE A 317 -18.18 -12.15 -9.66
C PHE A 317 -16.82 -12.78 -9.90
N LEU A 318 -16.75 -14.08 -10.20
CA LEU A 318 -15.47 -14.77 -10.41
C LEU A 318 -14.63 -14.11 -11.51
N TYR A 319 -15.24 -13.82 -12.67
CA TYR A 319 -14.55 -13.19 -13.80
C TYR A 319 -14.26 -11.71 -13.55
N PHE A 320 -15.26 -10.98 -13.04
CA PHE A 320 -15.11 -9.56 -12.76
C PHE A 320 -14.07 -9.29 -11.67
N TRP A 321 -13.99 -10.14 -10.65
CA TRP A 321 -12.99 -10.04 -9.59
C TRP A 321 -11.57 -10.21 -10.16
N VAL A 322 -11.31 -11.28 -10.93
CA VAL A 322 -9.99 -11.49 -11.56
C VAL A 322 -9.62 -10.31 -12.45
N PHE A 323 -10.58 -9.82 -13.25
CA PHE A 323 -10.37 -8.72 -14.19
C PHE A 323 -10.14 -7.37 -13.51
N SER A 324 -10.83 -7.10 -12.40
CA SER A 324 -10.80 -5.78 -11.74
C SER A 324 -9.66 -5.59 -10.75
N THR A 325 -9.24 -6.65 -10.06
CA THR A 325 -8.22 -6.58 -9.00
C THR A 325 -6.92 -5.83 -9.37
N PRO A 326 -6.34 -5.96 -10.59
CA PRO A 326 -5.15 -5.20 -10.95
C PRO A 326 -5.37 -3.68 -10.91
N ILE A 327 -6.55 -3.26 -11.36
CA ILE A 327 -6.92 -1.84 -11.47
C ILE A 327 -7.25 -1.26 -10.11
N VAL A 328 -7.90 -2.03 -9.21
CA VAL A 328 -8.19 -1.57 -7.84
C VAL A 328 -6.89 -1.19 -7.12
N SER A 329 -5.91 -2.10 -7.14
CA SER A 329 -4.59 -1.87 -6.54
C SER A 329 -3.84 -0.72 -7.20
N LEU A 330 -3.96 -0.55 -8.52
CA LEU A 330 -3.33 0.56 -9.24
C LEU A 330 -3.90 1.91 -8.83
N VAL A 331 -5.23 2.03 -8.70
CA VAL A 331 -5.89 3.28 -8.27
C VAL A 331 -5.48 3.63 -6.84
N PHE A 332 -5.47 2.65 -5.92
CA PHE A 332 -5.08 2.88 -4.53
C PHE A 332 -3.58 3.20 -4.37
N GLY A 333 -2.71 2.50 -5.08
CA GLY A 333 -1.28 2.80 -5.11
C GLY A 333 -0.97 4.18 -5.68
N SER A 334 -1.70 4.59 -6.72
CA SER A 334 -1.59 5.94 -7.30
C SER A 334 -2.09 7.01 -6.33
N TYR A 335 -3.16 6.73 -5.59
CA TYR A 335 -3.66 7.60 -4.52
C TYR A 335 -2.59 7.85 -3.44
N LEU A 336 -1.97 6.79 -2.92
CA LEU A 336 -0.91 6.91 -1.92
C LEU A 336 0.29 7.71 -2.46
N TYR A 337 0.71 7.44 -3.70
CA TYR A 337 1.80 8.17 -4.37
C TYR A 337 1.51 9.68 -4.51
N ILE A 338 0.30 10.03 -4.97
CA ILE A 338 -0.09 11.45 -5.13
C ILE A 338 -0.18 12.13 -3.76
N CYS A 339 -0.81 11.46 -2.79
CA CYS A 339 -0.98 11.99 -1.45
C CYS A 339 0.35 12.27 -0.75
N ILE A 340 1.31 11.35 -0.85
CA ILE A 340 2.59 11.50 -0.14
C ILE A 340 3.47 12.58 -0.76
N ASN A 341 3.56 12.63 -2.09
CA ASN A 341 4.47 13.54 -2.79
C ASN A 341 3.95 14.96 -2.95
N TRP A 342 2.63 15.17 -3.09
CA TRP A 342 2.06 16.50 -3.33
C TRP A 342 1.29 17.06 -2.13
N LEU A 343 0.64 16.21 -1.34
CA LEU A 343 -0.13 16.65 -0.18
C LEU A 343 0.62 16.44 1.15
N HIS A 344 1.74 15.70 1.12
CA HIS A 344 2.52 15.33 2.29
C HIS A 344 1.65 14.68 3.39
N ILE A 345 0.69 13.84 2.98
CA ILE A 345 -0.18 13.04 3.86
C ILE A 345 0.11 11.54 3.65
N HIS A 346 -0.40 10.69 4.56
CA HIS A 346 -0.23 9.23 4.49
C HIS A 346 1.21 8.75 4.58
N PHE A 347 2.04 9.39 5.40
CA PHE A 347 3.47 9.06 5.47
C PHE A 347 3.72 7.65 5.99
N ASP A 348 2.86 7.15 6.86
CA ASP A 348 2.96 5.81 7.42
C ASP A 348 2.39 4.79 6.43
N GLU A 349 1.18 5.00 5.93
CA GLU A 349 0.47 4.09 5.00
C GLU A 349 1.19 3.95 3.66
N ALA A 350 1.72 5.05 3.11
CA ALA A 350 2.42 5.05 1.82
C ALA A 350 3.78 4.35 1.86
N PHE A 351 4.43 4.22 3.03
CA PHE A 351 5.74 3.58 3.13
C PHE A 351 5.68 2.20 3.80
N SER A 352 4.76 1.98 4.74
CA SER A 352 4.46 0.66 5.30
C SER A 352 3.98 -0.31 4.22
N SER A 353 3.15 0.15 3.29
CA SER A 353 2.68 -0.66 2.15
C SER A 353 3.81 -1.08 1.18
N LEU A 354 4.95 -0.38 1.17
CA LEU A 354 6.12 -0.75 0.37
C LEU A 354 7.01 -1.79 1.04
N ARG A 355 6.94 -1.89 2.39
CA ARG A 355 7.71 -2.85 3.21
C ARG A 355 9.20 -2.79 2.90
N ILE A 356 9.75 -1.57 2.87
CA ILE A 356 11.15 -1.34 2.48
C ILE A 356 12.05 -1.61 3.69
N ALA A 357 12.76 -2.75 3.64
CA ALA A 357 13.75 -3.12 4.66
C ALA A 357 15.14 -2.48 4.43
N ASN A 358 15.30 -1.72 3.34
CA ASN A 358 16.54 -1.02 2.99
C ASN A 358 16.72 0.27 3.81
N TYR A 359 17.86 0.96 3.64
CA TYR A 359 18.18 2.21 4.33
C TYR A 359 18.26 2.07 5.86
N LYS A 360 19.12 1.15 6.32
CA LYS A 360 19.40 0.94 7.75
C LYS A 360 20.49 1.88 8.21
N SER A 361 20.40 2.36 9.44
CA SER A 361 21.44 3.20 10.03
C SER A 361 21.45 3.08 11.55
N PHE A 362 22.59 3.43 12.15
CA PHE A 362 22.77 3.54 13.58
C PHE A 362 23.68 4.73 13.89
N THR A 363 23.43 5.38 15.02
CA THR A 363 24.24 6.51 15.48
C THR A 363 25.19 6.06 16.58
N ARG A 364 26.47 6.38 16.43
CA ARG A 364 27.53 6.13 17.40
C ARG A 364 27.99 7.45 18.01
N PHE A 365 28.13 7.42 19.33
CA PHE A 365 28.63 8.52 20.13
C PHE A 365 30.04 8.23 20.59
N HIS A 366 30.90 9.23 20.54
CA HIS A 366 32.26 9.18 21.06
C HIS A 366 32.52 10.45 21.86
N ILE A 367 32.78 10.30 23.17
CA ILE A 367 33.17 11.42 24.03
C ILE A 367 34.69 11.49 23.99
N THR A 368 35.22 12.59 23.49
CA THR A 368 36.66 12.80 23.36
C THR A 368 37.30 13.06 24.73
N LYS A 369 38.63 13.01 24.79
CA LYS A 369 39.38 13.35 26.02
C LYS A 369 39.15 14.79 26.46
N ASP A 370 38.84 15.67 25.52
CA ASP A 370 38.58 17.10 25.76
C ASP A 370 37.13 17.37 26.17
N GLY A 371 36.29 16.33 26.31
CA GLY A 371 34.89 16.45 26.71
C GLY A 371 33.90 16.76 25.58
N ASP A 372 34.38 16.89 24.34
CA ASP A 372 33.53 17.05 23.16
C ASP A 372 32.80 15.75 22.82
N LEU A 373 31.57 15.85 22.31
CA LEU A 373 30.78 14.71 21.86
C LEU A 373 30.79 14.65 20.32
N GLU A 374 31.53 13.70 19.77
CA GLU A 374 31.49 13.34 18.36
C GLU A 374 30.32 12.39 18.10
N VAL A 375 29.55 12.68 17.05
CA VAL A 375 28.38 11.91 16.65
C VAL A 375 28.56 11.46 15.22
N TYR A 376 28.58 10.15 15.01
CA TYR A 376 28.68 9.51 13.70
C TYR A 376 27.38 8.77 13.40
N THR A 377 26.82 8.96 12.21
CA THR A 377 25.72 8.12 11.72
C THR A 377 26.23 7.25 10.59
N LEU A 378 26.22 5.94 10.83
CA LEU A 378 26.61 4.92 9.88
C LEU A 378 25.37 4.31 9.25
N ALA A 379 25.37 4.13 7.93
CA ALA A 379 24.21 3.63 7.20
C ALA A 379 24.56 2.62 6.10
N VAL A 380 23.57 1.82 5.73
CA VAL A 380 23.61 0.77 4.72
C VAL A 380 22.37 0.90 3.82
N ASP A 381 22.59 1.19 2.54
CA ASP A 381 21.52 1.45 1.57
C ASP A 381 20.71 0.20 1.26
N LYS A 382 21.38 -0.94 1.06
CA LYS A 382 20.74 -2.22 0.72
C LYS A 382 21.14 -3.27 1.75
N VAL A 383 20.15 -3.84 2.43
CA VAL A 383 20.39 -4.86 3.45
C VAL A 383 20.45 -6.25 2.81
N PRO A 384 21.39 -7.12 3.21
CA PRO A 384 21.38 -8.52 2.80
C PRO A 384 20.09 -9.22 3.20
N LYS A 385 19.53 -10.01 2.28
CA LYS A 385 18.36 -10.86 2.55
C LYS A 385 18.74 -12.27 2.97
N GLU A 386 19.92 -12.70 2.57
CA GLU A 386 20.44 -14.04 2.82
C GLU A 386 21.73 -13.91 3.62
N TRP A 387 21.77 -14.64 4.72
CA TRP A 387 22.86 -14.65 5.67
C TRP A 387 23.41 -16.07 5.78
N LYS A 388 24.73 -16.19 5.90
CA LYS A 388 25.43 -17.47 6.12
C LYS A 388 26.33 -17.35 7.34
N LEU A 389 26.64 -18.49 7.94
CA LEU A 389 27.64 -18.55 9.01
C LEU A 389 28.97 -18.07 8.43
N ASP A 390 29.63 -17.15 9.12
CA ASP A 390 31.00 -16.74 8.78
C ASP A 390 31.97 -17.89 9.13
N PRO A 391 32.65 -18.50 8.15
CA PRO A 391 33.60 -19.58 8.41
C PRO A 391 34.77 -19.15 9.31
N ASP A 392 35.19 -17.89 9.22
CA ASP A 392 36.34 -17.40 9.98
C ASP A 392 35.95 -17.11 11.44
N TRP A 393 34.71 -16.68 11.67
CA TRP A 393 34.12 -16.64 13.02
C TRP A 393 34.04 -18.03 13.66
N ASP A 394 33.70 -19.07 12.88
CA ASP A 394 33.56 -20.42 13.46
C ASP A 394 34.91 -21.10 13.72
N ARG A 395 35.89 -20.85 12.86
CA ARG A 395 37.27 -21.34 13.00
C ARG A 395 38.06 -20.66 14.12
N GLU A 396 37.73 -19.41 14.45
CA GLU A 396 38.43 -18.66 15.49
C GLU A 396 38.23 -19.36 16.86
N PRO A 397 39.31 -19.70 17.58
CA PRO A 397 39.23 -20.33 18.90
C PRO A 397 38.41 -19.50 19.88
N LYS A 398 37.38 -20.11 20.47
CA LYS A 398 36.46 -19.45 21.40
C LYS A 398 37.05 -19.53 22.82
N LEU A 399 37.70 -18.47 23.27
CA LEU A 399 38.16 -18.37 24.65
C LEU A 399 36.98 -18.19 25.61
N PRO A 400 36.99 -18.81 26.81
CA PRO A 400 35.98 -18.57 27.83
C PRO A 400 35.88 -17.07 28.12
N GLN A 401 34.65 -16.54 28.18
CA GLN A 401 34.35 -15.14 28.53
C GLN A 401 34.80 -14.06 27.52
N GLN A 402 35.36 -14.41 26.36
CA GLN A 402 35.68 -13.41 25.33
C GLN A 402 34.41 -12.87 24.68
N GLN A 403 34.20 -11.56 24.73
CA GLN A 403 33.05 -10.92 24.08
C GLN A 403 33.23 -10.87 22.56
N SER A 404 32.13 -11.00 21.81
CA SER A 404 32.17 -11.04 20.34
C SER A 404 32.87 -9.81 19.73
N HIS A 405 32.67 -8.62 20.29
CA HIS A 405 33.23 -7.39 19.75
C HIS A 405 34.77 -7.30 19.89
N SER A 406 35.38 -8.11 20.75
CA SER A 406 36.83 -8.15 20.98
C SER A 406 37.54 -9.22 20.14
N ARG A 407 36.79 -9.93 19.29
CA ARG A 407 37.29 -10.98 18.41
C ARG A 407 37.81 -10.42 17.10
N ARG A 408 38.68 -11.16 16.42
CA ARG A 408 39.15 -10.78 15.09
C ARG A 408 38.02 -10.79 14.06
N PHE A 409 37.11 -11.75 14.21
CA PHE A 409 35.88 -11.86 13.45
C PHE A 409 34.70 -11.69 14.42
N PRO A 410 34.17 -10.47 14.60
CA PRO A 410 33.20 -10.20 15.65
C PRO A 410 31.77 -10.66 15.29
N SER A 411 31.45 -10.80 14.01
CA SER A 411 30.12 -11.20 13.55
C SER A 411 30.05 -12.70 13.29
N LYS A 412 29.04 -13.37 13.86
CA LYS A 412 28.73 -14.78 13.54
C LYS A 412 28.22 -14.94 12.10
N TRP A 413 27.62 -13.89 11.55
CA TRP A 413 26.92 -13.92 10.28
C TRP A 413 27.62 -13.00 9.27
N SER A 414 27.76 -13.49 8.05
CA SER A 414 28.16 -12.70 6.88
C SER A 414 27.04 -12.75 5.84
N ALA A 415 26.98 -11.74 4.98
CA ALA A 415 26.08 -11.77 3.84
C ALA A 415 26.43 -12.96 2.93
N ALA A 416 25.42 -13.65 2.39
CA ALA A 416 25.65 -14.75 1.47
C ALA A 416 26.46 -14.29 0.25
N VAL A 417 26.13 -13.10 -0.27
CA VAL A 417 26.84 -12.39 -1.33
C VAL A 417 27.82 -11.39 -0.70
N PRO A 418 29.16 -11.59 -0.83
CA PRO A 418 30.15 -10.75 -0.15
C PRO A 418 30.07 -9.25 -0.49
N LEU A 419 29.74 -8.91 -1.74
CA LEU A 419 29.57 -7.52 -2.18
C LEU A 419 28.40 -6.78 -1.51
N GLN A 420 27.49 -7.51 -0.86
CA GLN A 420 26.36 -6.93 -0.12
C GLN A 420 26.63 -6.88 1.38
N ASP A 421 27.78 -7.37 1.85
CA ASP A 421 28.07 -7.40 3.28
C ASP A 421 28.09 -5.98 3.87
N PRO A 422 27.39 -5.72 4.99
CA PRO A 422 27.40 -4.42 5.65
C PRO A 422 28.80 -3.90 5.97
N ILE A 423 29.78 -4.79 6.23
CA ILE A 423 31.16 -4.38 6.50
C ILE A 423 31.78 -3.64 5.31
N HIS A 424 31.39 -4.00 4.08
CA HIS A 424 31.91 -3.39 2.85
C HIS A 424 31.02 -2.28 2.30
N THR A 425 29.76 -2.23 2.70
CA THR A 425 28.75 -1.31 2.15
C THR A 425 28.37 -0.17 3.09
N VAL A 426 28.76 -0.27 4.38
CA VAL A 426 28.50 0.78 5.36
C VAL A 426 29.23 2.07 4.99
N LYS A 427 28.52 3.20 5.15
CA LYS A 427 29.05 4.55 4.92
C LYS A 427 28.64 5.48 6.05
N ILE A 428 29.44 6.52 6.28
CA ILE A 428 29.07 7.60 7.19
C ILE A 428 28.18 8.58 6.40
N VAL A 429 26.93 8.74 6.83
CA VAL A 429 25.96 9.65 6.19
C VAL A 429 25.89 11.02 6.85
N ASP A 430 26.40 11.13 8.07
CA ASP A 430 26.49 12.38 8.81
C ASP A 430 27.54 12.27 9.91
N HIS A 431 28.21 13.38 10.17
CA HIS A 431 29.19 13.53 11.24
C HIS A 431 29.14 14.97 11.75
N PHE A 432 29.04 15.13 13.08
CA PHE A 432 29.10 16.43 13.71
C PHE A 432 29.65 16.32 15.14
N VAL A 433 30.17 17.44 15.63
CA VAL A 433 30.77 17.54 16.96
C VAL A 433 29.96 18.54 17.79
N ILE A 434 29.57 18.13 18.99
CA ILE A 434 28.99 18.99 20.01
C ILE A 434 30.11 19.33 20.98
N LYS A 435 30.50 20.61 21.01
CA LYS A 435 31.56 21.06 21.89
C LYS A 435 31.14 21.07 23.36
N GLN A 436 32.08 20.80 24.25
CA GLN A 436 31.92 21.11 25.66
C GLN A 436 31.62 22.61 25.83
N THR A 437 30.78 22.95 26.80
CA THR A 437 30.51 24.36 27.12
C THR A 437 31.58 24.83 28.10
N ASP A 438 32.36 25.84 27.74
CA ASP A 438 33.39 26.40 28.63
C ASP A 438 32.75 27.08 29.86
N ASP A 439 33.30 26.80 31.04
CA ASP A 439 32.86 27.32 32.36
C ASP A 439 32.95 28.86 32.48
N SER A 440 33.67 29.54 31.58
CA SER A 440 33.85 30.99 31.60
C SER A 440 32.56 31.79 31.34
N SER A 441 31.50 31.14 30.86
CA SER A 441 30.19 31.76 30.61
C SER A 441 29.21 31.64 31.79
N THR A 442 29.51 30.84 32.81
CA THR A 442 28.62 30.61 33.97
C THR A 442 28.95 31.50 35.16
N THR A 443 30.13 32.11 35.20
CA THR A 443 30.52 33.07 36.25
C THR A 443 29.89 34.46 36.10
N ALA A 444 29.27 34.77 34.95
CA ALA A 444 28.63 36.07 34.72
C ALA A 444 27.15 36.14 35.19
N SER A 445 26.52 35.02 35.58
CA SER A 445 25.07 34.98 35.89
C SER A 445 24.72 34.63 37.33
N ASN A 446 25.70 34.35 38.19
CA ASN A 446 25.47 34.28 39.65
C ASN A 446 25.57 35.69 40.25
N GLY A 447 24.57 36.53 39.96
CA GLY A 447 24.27 37.70 40.77
C GLY A 447 23.96 37.25 42.20
N SER A 448 24.74 37.77 43.15
CA SER A 448 24.61 37.62 44.59
C SER A 448 23.15 37.70 45.06
N ILE A 449 22.64 36.61 45.65
CA ILE A 449 21.47 36.63 46.52
C ILE A 449 21.97 37.12 47.88
N ALA A 450 21.71 38.38 48.20
CA ALA A 450 21.83 38.88 49.57
C ALA A 450 20.60 38.43 50.36
N HIS A 451 20.85 37.85 51.54
CA HIS A 451 19.83 37.50 52.54
C HIS A 451 19.18 38.72 53.16
#